data_AF-A0A6G0ZMU0-F1
#
_entry.id   AF-A0A6G0ZMU0-F1
#
_cell.length_a   1.000
_cell.length_b   1.000
_cell.length_c   1.000
_cell.angle_alpha   90.00
_cell.angle_beta   90.00
_cell.angle_gamma   90.00
#
_symmetry.space_group_name_H-M   'P 1'
#
loop_
_entity.id
_entity.type
_entity.pdbx_description
1 polymer ?
#
loop_
_entity_poly.entity_id
_entity_poly.type
_entity_poly.pdbx_seq_one_letter_code
_entity_poly.pdbx_strand_id
1 'polypeptide(L)'
;MDDKYSVHDTDGSFFEKYSSLQWKLDQRRLQMIKDSRQDESPPPEHSVGVIPPPVSSIQPKEMENLYMDVLYTIKYKVGADTELSAHRDQLYVYAQKAFDVTPEQHRRYMAIVHEEKPPIVVLHVTVVEAEGLEAKDANDRRSSF
;
A
#
# COMPACT_ATOMS: atom_id res chain seq x y z
N MET A 1 56.94 41.92 35.05
CA MET A 1 55.75 41.04 35.03
C MET A 1 55.78 40.45 33.64
N ASP A 2 56.42 39.29 33.51
CA ASP A 2 56.92 38.76 32.25
C ASP A 2 56.58 37.28 32.10
N ASP A 3 56.26 36.93 30.85
CA ASP A 3 56.23 35.64 30.15
C ASP A 3 55.31 34.51 30.61
N LYS A 4 54.39 34.11 29.71
CA LYS A 4 54.38 32.71 29.24
C LYS A 4 53.74 32.50 27.86
N TYR A 5 54.62 32.40 26.86
CA TYR A 5 54.60 31.48 25.72
C TYR A 5 53.27 31.22 24.98
N SER A 6 53.20 31.81 23.79
CA SER A 6 52.54 31.24 22.61
C SER A 6 52.87 29.74 22.48
N VAL A 7 51.84 28.89 22.51
CA VAL A 7 51.99 27.49 22.10
C VAL A 7 51.63 27.41 20.62
N HIS A 8 52.69 27.51 19.84
CA HIS A 8 52.86 27.06 18.46
C HIS A 8 52.09 25.78 18.09
N ASP A 9 51.54 25.79 16.87
CA ASP A 9 51.61 24.70 15.88
C ASP A 9 51.36 23.25 16.33
N THR A 10 50.19 22.95 16.88
CA THR A 10 49.67 21.58 16.93
C THR A 10 48.22 21.58 16.47
N ASP A 11 47.95 21.69 15.17
CA ASP A 11 47.53 20.50 14.43
C ASP A 11 47.74 20.67 12.91
N GLY A 12 48.97 21.04 12.49
CA GLY A 12 49.54 20.70 11.18
C GLY A 12 48.66 20.77 9.92
N SER A 13 47.61 21.61 9.87
CA SER A 13 46.53 21.59 8.88
C SER A 13 46.07 20.15 8.58
N PHE A 14 46.09 19.24 9.58
CA PHE A 14 45.85 17.81 9.37
C PHE A 14 44.43 17.56 8.87
N PHE A 15 43.43 18.18 9.50
CA PHE A 15 42.04 18.05 9.07
C PHE A 15 41.81 18.62 7.67
N GLU A 16 42.38 19.79 7.35
CA GLU A 16 42.25 20.37 6.01
C GLU A 16 42.95 19.49 4.94
N LYS A 17 44.11 18.92 5.26
CA LYS A 17 44.81 17.95 4.40
C LYS A 17 44.03 16.65 4.26
N TYR A 18 43.42 16.15 5.34
CA TYR A 18 42.61 14.94 5.35
C TYR A 18 41.36 15.12 4.48
N SER A 19 40.60 16.19 4.68
CA SER A 19 39.44 16.51 3.85
C SER A 19 39.85 16.74 2.39
N SER A 20 40.98 17.39 2.14
CA SER A 20 41.53 17.57 0.78
C SER A 20 41.97 16.25 0.13
N LEU A 21 42.54 15.31 0.90
CA LEU A 21 42.90 13.97 0.44
C LEU A 21 41.66 13.14 0.12
N GLN A 22 40.64 13.20 0.98
CA GLN A 22 39.36 12.53 0.76
C GLN A 22 38.69 13.05 -0.52
N TRP A 23 38.65 14.37 -0.71
CA TRP A 23 38.12 15.00 -1.91
C TRP A 23 38.88 14.59 -3.18
N LYS A 24 40.22 14.58 -3.12
CA LYS A 24 41.06 14.14 -4.25
C LYS A 24 40.86 12.65 -4.57
N LEU A 25 40.67 11.80 -3.57
CA LEU A 25 40.36 10.38 -3.78
C LEU A 25 38.98 10.21 -4.42
N ASP A 26 37.99 10.98 -3.96
CA ASP A 26 36.63 10.93 -4.48
C ASP A 26 36.55 11.43 -5.94
N GLN A 27 37.24 12.53 -6.25
CA GLN A 27 37.38 13.00 -7.64
C GLN A 27 38.09 11.98 -8.54
N ARG A 28 39.14 11.31 -8.05
CA ARG A 28 39.82 10.24 -8.79
C ARG A 28 38.90 9.03 -8.98
N ARG A 29 38.11 8.66 -7.97
CA ARG A 29 37.11 7.58 -8.06
C ARG A 29 36.05 7.89 -9.10
N LEU A 30 35.53 9.12 -9.11
CA LEU A 30 34.56 9.57 -10.11
C LEU A 30 35.15 9.62 -11.51
N GLN A 31 36.43 9.99 -11.67
CA GLN A 31 37.12 9.92 -12.95
C GLN A 31 37.33 8.47 -13.43
N MET A 32 37.72 7.54 -12.55
CA MET A 32 37.80 6.11 -12.92
C MET A 32 36.43 5.54 -13.30
N ILE A 33 35.36 5.90 -12.57
CA ILE A 33 33.99 5.50 -12.92
C ILE A 33 33.56 6.12 -14.26
N LYS A 34 33.99 7.34 -14.56
CA LYS A 34 33.67 8.03 -15.82
C LYS A 34 34.46 7.47 -17.01
N ASP A 35 35.74 7.14 -16.82
CA ASP A 35 36.59 6.50 -17.84
C ASP A 35 36.19 5.03 -18.07
N SER A 36 35.71 4.33 -17.05
CA SER A 36 35.08 2.99 -17.19
C SER A 36 33.66 3.03 -17.76
N ARG A 37 33.05 4.21 -17.95
CA ARG A 37 31.73 4.39 -18.58
C ARG A 37 31.80 4.73 -20.07
N GLN A 38 32.94 4.49 -20.73
CA GLN A 38 32.90 4.29 -22.17
C GLN A 38 32.36 2.88 -22.46
N ASP A 39 31.05 2.83 -22.68
CA ASP A 39 30.28 1.77 -23.36
C ASP A 39 30.06 0.43 -22.63
N GLU A 40 29.60 0.45 -21.38
CA GLU A 40 28.91 -0.73 -20.82
C GLU A 40 27.55 -0.31 -20.25
N SER A 41 26.48 -0.76 -20.91
CA SER A 41 25.13 -0.78 -20.36
C SER A 41 25.16 -1.40 -18.95
N PRO A 42 24.27 -0.98 -18.01
CA PRO A 42 24.26 -1.58 -16.69
C PRO A 42 24.18 -3.11 -16.81
N PRO A 43 25.06 -3.86 -16.10
CA PRO A 43 25.12 -5.29 -16.23
C PRO A 43 23.74 -5.89 -15.93
N PRO A 44 23.28 -6.87 -16.71
CA PRO A 44 21.93 -7.44 -16.57
C PRO A 44 21.74 -7.92 -15.13
N GLU A 45 20.58 -7.61 -14.55
CA GLU A 45 20.24 -7.77 -13.11
C GLU A 45 20.61 -9.15 -12.53
N HIS A 46 20.66 -10.17 -13.39
CA HIS A 46 21.08 -11.54 -13.07
C HIS A 46 22.53 -11.70 -12.59
N SER A 47 23.39 -10.70 -12.78
CA SER A 47 24.82 -10.73 -12.41
C SER A 47 25.12 -10.18 -11.02
N VAL A 48 24.14 -9.60 -10.32
CA VAL A 48 24.30 -9.03 -8.95
C VAL A 48 23.81 -9.99 -7.86
N GLY A 49 23.38 -11.21 -8.20
CA GLY A 49 22.91 -12.20 -7.22
C GLY A 49 21.62 -11.80 -6.48
N VAL A 50 21.03 -10.67 -6.85
CA VAL A 50 19.68 -10.29 -6.44
C VAL A 50 18.74 -11.10 -7.32
N ILE A 51 18.34 -12.27 -6.83
CA ILE A 51 17.17 -12.96 -7.39
C ILE A 51 15.99 -12.07 -6.98
N PRO A 52 15.31 -11.38 -7.91
CA PRO A 52 14.06 -10.71 -7.56
C PRO A 52 13.17 -11.78 -6.92
N PRO A 53 12.41 -11.45 -5.84
CA PRO A 53 11.43 -12.40 -5.32
C PRO A 53 10.65 -12.91 -6.53
N PRO A 54 10.47 -14.24 -6.68
CA PRO A 54 9.75 -14.76 -7.83
C PRO A 54 8.46 -13.98 -7.88
N VAL A 55 8.27 -13.20 -8.96
CA VAL A 55 7.03 -12.50 -9.19
C VAL A 55 6.04 -13.64 -9.31
N SER A 56 5.35 -13.95 -8.23
CA SER A 56 4.40 -15.04 -8.16
C SER A 56 3.26 -14.60 -9.07
N SER A 57 3.39 -14.97 -10.34
CA SER A 57 2.37 -14.79 -11.34
C SER A 57 1.15 -15.51 -10.79
N ILE A 58 0.13 -14.73 -10.45
CA ILE A 58 -1.16 -15.25 -10.01
C ILE A 58 -1.62 -16.21 -11.09
N GLN A 59 -1.89 -17.46 -10.71
CA GLN A 59 -2.29 -18.46 -11.69
C GLN A 59 -3.62 -18.04 -12.33
N PRO A 60 -3.87 -18.36 -13.62
CA PRO A 60 -5.11 -17.98 -14.28
C PRO A 60 -6.37 -18.40 -13.52
N LYS A 61 -6.30 -19.56 -12.84
CA LYS A 61 -7.40 -20.06 -12.01
C LYS A 61 -7.62 -19.24 -10.74
N GLU A 62 -6.55 -18.79 -10.11
CA GLU A 62 -6.62 -17.92 -8.93
C GLU A 62 -7.20 -16.55 -9.31
N MET A 63 -6.84 -16.04 -10.49
CA MET A 63 -7.41 -14.80 -11.03
C MET A 63 -8.93 -14.92 -11.29
N GLU A 64 -9.36 -16.04 -11.87
CA GLU A 64 -10.78 -16.35 -12.06
C GLU A 64 -11.54 -16.39 -10.72
N ASN A 65 -10.99 -17.10 -9.73
CA ASN A 65 -11.61 -17.20 -8.41
C ASN A 65 -11.69 -15.83 -7.73
N LEU A 66 -10.61 -15.04 -7.78
CA LEU A 66 -10.58 -13.68 -7.23
C LEU A 66 -11.62 -12.78 -7.90
N TYR A 67 -11.80 -12.91 -9.21
CA TYR A 67 -12.83 -12.17 -9.93
C TYR A 67 -14.24 -12.57 -9.47
N MET A 68 -14.50 -13.86 -9.29
CA MET A 68 -15.78 -14.35 -8.75
C MET A 68 -16.06 -13.83 -7.33
N ASP A 69 -15.05 -13.80 -6.45
CA ASP A 69 -15.17 -13.24 -5.10
C ASP A 69 -15.51 -11.75 -5.11
N VAL A 70 -14.92 -10.99 -6.03
CA VAL A 70 -15.24 -9.57 -6.25
C VAL A 70 -16.70 -9.42 -6.68
N LEU A 71 -17.17 -10.23 -7.63
CA LEU A 71 -18.57 -10.21 -8.07
C LEU A 71 -19.52 -10.57 -6.92
N TYR A 72 -19.19 -11.60 -6.12
CA TYR A 72 -19.98 -12.00 -4.96
C TYR A 72 -20.06 -10.85 -3.94
N THR A 73 -18.93 -10.19 -3.69
CA THR A 73 -18.85 -9.06 -2.75
C THR A 73 -19.69 -7.87 -3.23
N ILE A 74 -19.59 -7.48 -4.51
CA ILE A 74 -20.44 -6.43 -5.08
C ILE A 74 -21.90 -6.87 -5.03
N LYS A 75 -22.19 -8.17 -5.23
CA LYS A 75 -23.55 -8.70 -5.24
C LYS A 75 -24.21 -8.67 -3.85
N TYR A 76 -23.48 -9.08 -2.83
CA TYR A 76 -24.04 -9.35 -1.50
C TYR A 76 -23.54 -8.38 -0.44
N LYS A 77 -23.03 -7.21 -0.86
CA LYS A 77 -22.60 -6.14 0.05
C LYS A 77 -23.72 -5.76 1.03
N VAL A 78 -23.43 -5.91 2.32
CA VAL A 78 -24.33 -5.58 3.45
C VAL A 78 -24.16 -4.11 3.81
N GLY A 79 -25.25 -3.43 4.19
CA GLY A 79 -25.21 -2.04 4.65
C GLY A 79 -25.01 -1.01 3.53
N ALA A 80 -25.22 -1.39 2.27
CA ALA A 80 -25.29 -0.44 1.17
C ALA A 80 -26.69 0.20 1.14
N ASP A 81 -26.77 1.51 1.40
CA ASP A 81 -28.00 2.29 1.24
C ASP A 81 -28.51 2.21 -0.20
N THR A 82 -29.80 2.53 -0.42
CA THR A 82 -30.47 2.47 -1.72
C THR A 82 -29.70 3.21 -2.83
N GLU A 83 -29.02 4.30 -2.49
CA GLU A 83 -28.15 5.07 -3.38
C GLU A 83 -26.95 4.25 -3.91
N LEU A 84 -26.31 3.43 -3.07
CA LEU A 84 -25.20 2.56 -3.47
C LEU A 84 -25.66 1.44 -4.40
N SER A 85 -26.93 1.03 -4.32
CA SER A 85 -27.48 0.02 -5.22
C SER A 85 -27.50 0.49 -6.69
N ALA A 86 -27.74 1.78 -6.92
CA ALA A 86 -27.74 2.41 -8.25
C ALA A 86 -26.34 2.45 -8.90
N HIS A 87 -25.28 2.33 -8.12
CA HIS A 87 -23.90 2.41 -8.60
C HIS A 87 -23.24 1.04 -8.79
N ARG A 88 -23.97 -0.06 -8.55
CA ARG A 88 -23.42 -1.43 -8.64
C ARG A 88 -23.00 -1.80 -10.05
N ASP A 89 -23.71 -1.33 -11.06
CA ASP A 89 -23.33 -1.56 -12.47
C ASP A 89 -21.98 -0.91 -12.79
N GLN A 90 -21.69 0.26 -12.21
CA GLN A 90 -20.39 0.93 -12.38
C GLN A 90 -19.26 0.13 -11.73
N LEU A 91 -19.53 -0.53 -10.59
CA LEU A 91 -18.57 -1.41 -9.93
C LEU A 91 -18.26 -2.65 -10.76
N TYR A 92 -19.27 -3.26 -11.42
CA TYR A 92 -19.01 -4.38 -12.33
C TYR A 92 -18.17 -3.96 -13.54
N VAL A 93 -18.48 -2.81 -14.15
CA VAL A 93 -17.69 -2.27 -15.26
C VAL A 93 -16.26 -1.97 -14.84
N TYR A 94 -16.06 -1.41 -13.64
CA TYR A 94 -14.72 -1.17 -13.10
C TYR A 94 -13.97 -2.49 -12.87
N ALA A 95 -14.61 -3.49 -12.26
CA ALA A 95 -14.00 -4.79 -12.02
C ALA A 95 -13.61 -5.49 -13.33
N GLN A 96 -14.46 -5.45 -14.36
CA GLN A 96 -14.13 -5.99 -15.69
C GLN A 96 -12.86 -5.37 -16.27
N LYS A 97 -12.73 -4.04 -16.18
CA LYS A 97 -11.54 -3.31 -16.67
C LYS A 97 -10.28 -3.61 -15.86
N ALA A 98 -10.39 -3.69 -14.53
CA ALA A 98 -9.26 -3.94 -13.65
C ALA A 98 -8.68 -5.35 -13.81
N PHE A 99 -9.52 -6.33 -14.13
CA PHE A 99 -9.14 -7.74 -14.30
C PHE A 99 -8.97 -8.16 -15.77
N ASP A 100 -9.18 -7.25 -16.72
CA ASP A 100 -9.17 -7.53 -18.16
C ASP A 100 -10.11 -8.68 -18.57
N VAL A 101 -11.33 -8.68 -18.01
CA VAL A 101 -12.34 -9.73 -18.21
C VAL A 101 -13.32 -9.35 -19.31
N THR A 102 -13.52 -10.24 -20.28
CA THR A 102 -14.46 -9.99 -21.38
C THR A 102 -15.92 -9.98 -20.90
N PRO A 103 -16.85 -9.33 -21.62
CA PRO A 103 -18.27 -9.35 -21.28
C PRO A 103 -18.86 -10.78 -21.18
N GLU A 104 -18.38 -11.70 -22.02
CA GLU A 104 -18.83 -13.10 -22.04
C GLU A 104 -18.38 -13.85 -20.79
N GLN A 105 -17.11 -13.66 -20.40
CA GLN A 105 -16.55 -14.22 -19.17
C GLN A 105 -17.29 -13.65 -17.95
N HIS A 106 -17.47 -12.33 -17.89
CA HIS A 106 -18.22 -11.67 -16.83
C HIS A 106 -19.63 -12.27 -16.69
N ARG A 107 -20.38 -12.40 -17.80
CA ARG A 107 -21.72 -12.99 -17.77
C ARG A 107 -21.72 -14.43 -17.25
N ARG A 108 -20.72 -15.23 -17.63
CA ARG A 108 -20.56 -16.61 -17.15
C ARG A 108 -20.29 -16.65 -15.64
N TYR A 109 -19.33 -15.86 -15.16
CA TYR A 109 -18.99 -15.81 -13.73
C TYR A 109 -20.13 -15.24 -12.89
N MET A 110 -20.84 -14.24 -13.40
CA MET A 110 -21.99 -13.65 -12.74
C MET A 110 -23.15 -14.63 -12.62
N ALA A 111 -23.38 -15.50 -13.62
CA ALA A 111 -24.36 -16.57 -13.52
C ALA A 111 -24.02 -17.57 -12.41
N ILE A 112 -22.74 -17.96 -12.28
CA ILE A 112 -22.28 -18.87 -11.23
C ILE A 112 -22.45 -18.23 -9.84
N VAL A 113 -21.98 -16.99 -9.66
CA VAL A 113 -22.17 -16.22 -8.42
C VAL A 113 -23.65 -16.01 -8.10
N HIS A 114 -24.52 -15.99 -9.12
CA HIS A 114 -25.94 -15.84 -8.91
C HIS A 114 -26.60 -17.07 -8.27
N GLU A 115 -26.12 -18.27 -8.60
CA GLU A 115 -26.60 -19.53 -8.03
C GLU A 115 -26.16 -19.74 -6.58
N GLU A 116 -25.14 -19.00 -6.13
CA GLU A 116 -24.62 -19.10 -4.77
C GLU A 116 -25.52 -18.41 -3.74
N LYS A 117 -25.60 -18.98 -2.53
CA LYS A 117 -26.48 -18.49 -1.46
C LYS A 117 -26.00 -17.13 -0.94
N PRO A 118 -26.93 -16.18 -0.68
CA PRO A 118 -26.58 -14.93 -0.01
C PRO A 118 -26.03 -15.19 1.39
N PRO A 119 -25.14 -14.31 1.90
CA PRO A 119 -24.55 -14.45 3.23
C PRO A 119 -25.62 -14.24 4.30
N ILE A 120 -25.61 -15.10 5.33
CA ILE A 120 -26.47 -14.93 6.51
C ILE A 120 -25.76 -13.95 7.46
N VAL A 121 -26.37 -12.80 7.70
CA VAL A 121 -25.84 -11.77 8.60
C VAL A 121 -26.52 -11.92 9.96
N VAL A 122 -25.73 -12.20 10.99
CA VAL A 122 -26.20 -12.24 12.39
C VAL A 122 -25.54 -11.10 13.14
N LEU A 123 -26.32 -10.07 13.46
CA LEU A 123 -25.86 -8.94 14.26
C LEU A 123 -26.33 -9.14 15.71
N HIS A 124 -25.38 -9.38 16.62
CA HIS A 124 -25.64 -9.38 18.05
C HIS A 124 -25.36 -7.98 18.62
N VAL A 125 -26.41 -7.32 19.09
CA VAL A 125 -26.32 -6.00 19.71
C VAL A 125 -26.64 -6.13 21.20
N THR A 126 -25.72 -5.71 22.05
CA THR A 126 -25.97 -5.53 23.47
C THR A 126 -25.89 -4.05 23.79
N VAL A 127 -27.00 -3.49 24.26
CA VAL A 127 -27.04 -2.12 24.76
C VAL A 127 -26.46 -2.12 26.17
N VAL A 128 -25.40 -1.37 26.37
CA VAL A 128 -24.72 -1.28 27.68
C VAL A 128 -25.34 -0.16 28.50
N GLU A 129 -25.36 1.06 27.95
CA GLU A 129 -25.98 2.24 28.56
C GLU A 129 -26.30 3.27 27.48
N ALA A 130 -27.17 4.22 27.82
CA ALA A 130 -27.45 5.38 27.00
C ALA A 130 -27.32 6.65 27.86
N GLU A 131 -26.58 7.64 27.38
CA GLU A 131 -26.35 8.91 28.06
C GLU A 131 -27.04 10.05 27.31
N GLY A 132 -27.42 11.12 28.03
CA GLY A 132 -27.92 12.36 27.41
C GLY A 132 -29.28 12.22 26.72
N LEU A 133 -30.12 11.28 27.17
CA LEU A 133 -31.48 11.13 26.65
C LEU A 133 -32.30 12.39 26.93
N GLU A 134 -32.82 13.01 25.87
CA GLU A 134 -33.73 14.15 25.99
C GLU A 134 -35.02 13.68 26.68
N ALA A 135 -35.40 14.35 27.77
CA ALA A 135 -36.59 14.00 28.51
C ALA A 135 -37.83 14.21 27.64
N LYS A 136 -38.67 13.17 27.51
CA LYS A 136 -39.92 13.18 26.73
C LYS A 136 -41.05 13.96 27.43
N ASP A 137 -40.78 15.14 27.96
CA ASP A 137 -41.57 15.90 28.95
C ASP A 137 -41.52 15.33 30.37
N ALA A 138 -41.39 16.26 31.32
CA ALA A 138 -41.43 16.03 32.76
C ALA A 138 -42.84 15.59 33.19
N ASN A 139 -43.19 14.33 32.99
CA ASN A 139 -44.23 13.67 33.76
C ASN A 139 -43.65 12.44 34.46
N ASP A 140 -43.85 12.43 35.77
CA ASP A 140 -43.21 11.62 36.80
C ASP A 140 -43.59 10.13 36.72
N ARG A 141 -43.22 9.46 35.64
CA ARG A 141 -43.19 7.99 35.55
C ARG A 141 -41.99 7.54 34.73
N ARG A 142 -40.91 7.20 35.44
CA ARG A 142 -39.89 6.28 34.94
C ARG A 142 -40.57 4.95 34.59
N SER A 143 -40.82 4.75 33.31
CA SER A 143 -40.92 3.42 32.72
C SER A 143 -39.77 3.31 31.73
N SER A 144 -38.66 2.77 32.18
CA SER A 144 -37.70 2.14 31.26
C SER A 144 -38.33 0.85 30.75
N PHE A 145 -38.23 0.62 29.44
CA PHE A 145 -38.46 -0.71 28.86
C PHE A 145 -37.38 -1.68 29.35
#